data_AF-A0A7C4VV86-F1
#
_entry.id   AF-A0A7C4VV86-F1
#
_cell.length_a   1.000
_cell.length_b   1.000
_cell.length_c   1.000
_cell.angle_alpha   90.00
_cell.angle_beta   90.00
_cell.angle_gamma   90.00
#
_symmetry.space_group_name_H-M   'P 1'
#
loop_
_entity.id
_entity.type
_entity.pdbx_description
1 polymer ?
#
loop_
_entity_poly.entity_id
_entity_poly.type
_entity_poly.pdbx_seq_one_letter_code
_entity_poly.pdbx_strand_id
1 'polypeptide(L)'
;MAEKEIKKSVLPYVLFAWAIAGAIIGILLMFRIKPWTPELGVTFSPIRQVYDMVWCLLVFPPLGFYCLYWWSKHPEWLAPRGRYSPGVKYSMVSPYTIVAAAVFAALGVAAGTTTFAGLDLAMLVWAMAMVLFGPFVGYVASGIAYILRMLLGLLPFPVGPVTVGHFFWETFTFAFGGAFYFWLIERTGKRNIQRWVTWVVALNLVHGFSFLSAFFWAMPADAYIPFFIWAWTGYRPGAVIATVIGLIIGEAIVKAIKTRYPTVG
;
A
#
# COMPACT_ATOMS: atom_id res chain seq x y z
N MET A 1 -18.32 -5.40 39.64
CA MET A 1 -17.50 -5.10 38.45
C MET A 1 -17.35 -6.40 37.68
N ALA A 2 -18.06 -6.57 36.56
CA ALA A 2 -17.94 -7.79 35.76
C ALA A 2 -16.71 -7.67 34.87
N GLU A 3 -15.73 -8.53 35.11
CA GLU A 3 -14.58 -8.76 34.24
C GLU A 3 -15.13 -9.19 32.88
N LYS A 4 -15.07 -8.27 31.90
CA LYS A 4 -15.47 -8.58 30.54
C LYS A 4 -14.40 -9.51 29.98
N GLU A 5 -14.71 -10.81 29.87
CA GLU A 5 -13.90 -11.77 29.14
C GLU A 5 -13.48 -11.17 27.80
N ILE A 6 -12.18 -10.86 27.66
CA ILE A 6 -11.62 -10.42 26.41
C ILE A 6 -11.56 -11.65 25.50
N LYS A 7 -12.61 -11.87 24.71
CA LYS A 7 -12.58 -12.85 23.62
C LYS A 7 -11.44 -12.48 22.68
N LYS A 8 -10.35 -13.26 22.72
CA LYS A 8 -9.22 -13.12 21.78
C LYS A 8 -9.77 -13.28 20.36
N SER A 9 -9.59 -12.27 19.52
CA SER A 9 -10.01 -12.35 18.12
C SER A 9 -9.15 -13.39 17.39
N VAL A 10 -9.80 -14.30 16.68
CA VAL A 10 -9.12 -15.31 15.84
C VAL A 10 -8.65 -14.75 14.49
N LEU A 11 -9.13 -13.57 14.11
CA LEU A 11 -8.87 -12.93 12.82
C LEU A 11 -7.37 -12.80 12.45
N PRO A 12 -6.46 -12.31 13.31
CA PRO A 12 -5.05 -12.22 12.94
C PRO A 12 -4.45 -13.58 12.59
N TYR A 13 -4.83 -14.65 13.29
CA TYR A 13 -4.35 -16.00 12.99
C TYR A 13 -4.87 -16.50 11.65
N VAL A 14 -6.13 -16.21 11.31
CA VAL A 14 -6.71 -16.54 10.00
C VAL A 14 -5.97 -15.80 8.88
N LEU A 15 -5.69 -14.51 9.06
CA LEU A 15 -4.94 -13.71 8.08
C LEU A 15 -3.50 -14.23 7.90
N PHE A 16 -2.82 -14.57 9.00
CA PHE A 16 -1.47 -15.17 8.93
C PHE A 16 -1.49 -16.55 8.28
N ALA A 17 -2.45 -17.41 8.62
CA ALA A 17 -2.59 -18.72 8.01
C ALA A 17 -2.84 -18.60 6.50
N TRP A 18 -3.67 -17.64 6.09
CA TRP A 18 -3.88 -17.32 4.68
C TRP A 18 -2.58 -16.84 4.01
N ALA A 19 -1.86 -15.88 4.57
CA ALA A 19 -0.61 -15.40 3.99
C ALA A 19 0.44 -16.51 3.85
N ILE A 20 0.59 -17.37 4.86
CA ILE A 20 1.54 -18.50 4.85
C ILE A 20 1.11 -19.54 3.81
N ALA A 21 -0.16 -19.97 3.83
CA ALA A 21 -0.67 -20.93 2.86
C ALA A 21 -0.55 -20.39 1.43
N GLY A 22 -0.87 -19.11 1.23
CA GLY A 22 -0.75 -18.42 -0.05
C GLY A 22 0.69 -18.39 -0.57
N ALA A 23 1.65 -18.06 0.30
CA ALA A 23 3.07 -18.09 -0.05
C ALA A 23 3.55 -19.51 -0.40
N ILE A 24 3.18 -20.52 0.39
CA ILE A 24 3.54 -21.92 0.12
C ILE A 24 2.94 -22.37 -1.22
N ILE A 25 1.64 -22.16 -1.44
CA ILE A 25 0.95 -22.52 -2.69
C ILE A 25 1.62 -21.81 -3.87
N GLY A 26 1.89 -20.51 -3.76
CA GLY A 26 2.53 -19.76 -4.83
C GLY A 26 3.95 -20.25 -5.15
N ILE A 27 4.76 -20.58 -4.14
CA ILE A 27 6.09 -21.18 -4.37
C ILE A 27 5.97 -22.55 -5.07
N LEU A 28 5.04 -23.40 -4.64
CA LEU A 28 4.79 -24.69 -5.30
C LEU A 28 4.36 -24.50 -6.76
N LEU A 29 3.49 -23.53 -7.01
CA LEU A 29 3.06 -23.15 -8.36
C LEU A 29 4.26 -22.65 -9.20
N MET A 30 5.19 -21.87 -8.62
CA MET A 30 6.38 -21.40 -9.33
C MET A 30 7.21 -22.58 -9.85
N PHE A 31 7.47 -23.59 -9.02
CA PHE A 31 8.23 -24.77 -9.44
C PHE A 31 7.49 -25.65 -10.45
N ARG A 32 6.15 -25.72 -10.34
CA ARG A 32 5.33 -26.54 -11.23
C ARG A 32 5.13 -25.91 -12.61
N ILE A 33 4.89 -24.59 -12.65
CA ILE A 33 4.52 -23.84 -13.85
C ILE A 33 5.76 -23.24 -14.52
N LYS A 34 6.81 -22.92 -13.75
CA LYS A 34 8.05 -22.32 -14.23
C LYS A 34 7.79 -21.02 -15.02
N PRO A 35 7.21 -19.99 -14.40
CA PRO A 35 6.78 -18.76 -15.10
C PRO A 35 7.93 -18.01 -15.79
N TRP A 36 9.18 -18.24 -15.38
CA TRP A 36 10.36 -17.70 -16.04
C TRP A 36 10.64 -18.27 -17.43
N THR A 37 9.94 -19.33 -17.84
CA THR A 37 10.09 -19.93 -19.18
C THR A 37 9.14 -19.29 -20.20
N PRO A 38 9.39 -19.45 -21.52
CA PRO A 38 8.48 -18.98 -22.56
C PRO A 38 7.16 -19.75 -22.68
N GLU A 39 6.97 -20.88 -21.97
CA GLU A 39 5.83 -21.79 -22.14
C GLU A 39 4.47 -21.15 -21.86
N LEU A 40 4.42 -20.13 -20.99
CA LEU A 40 3.21 -19.35 -20.72
C LEU A 40 2.93 -18.27 -21.77
N GLY A 41 3.68 -18.24 -22.87
CA GLY A 41 3.58 -17.25 -23.93
C GLY A 41 4.30 -15.94 -23.60
N VAL A 42 3.97 -14.90 -24.38
CA VAL A 42 4.59 -13.57 -24.30
C VAL A 42 4.28 -12.83 -22.98
N THR A 43 5.03 -11.78 -22.69
CA THR A 43 4.79 -10.86 -21.57
C THR A 43 3.32 -10.42 -21.52
N PHE A 44 2.72 -10.50 -20.34
CA PHE A 44 1.29 -10.24 -20.10
C PHE A 44 0.32 -11.02 -21.01
N SER A 45 0.69 -12.21 -21.50
CA SER A 45 -0.29 -13.12 -22.10
C SER A 45 -1.47 -13.38 -21.14
N PRO A 46 -2.68 -13.70 -21.62
CA PRO A 46 -3.83 -13.94 -20.76
C PRO A 46 -3.57 -14.95 -19.63
N ILE A 47 -2.84 -16.03 -19.90
CA ILE A 47 -2.51 -17.04 -18.90
C ILE A 47 -1.53 -16.52 -17.83
N ARG A 48 -0.54 -15.70 -18.21
CA ARG A 48 0.36 -15.04 -17.26
C ARG A 48 -0.38 -14.07 -16.36
N GLN A 49 -1.31 -13.30 -16.93
CA GLN A 49 -2.16 -12.38 -16.16
C GLN A 49 -3.02 -13.13 -15.13
N VAL A 50 -3.53 -14.31 -15.46
CA VAL A 50 -4.29 -15.13 -14.51
C VAL A 50 -3.40 -15.63 -13.37
N TYR A 51 -2.20 -16.14 -13.67
CA TYR A 51 -1.29 -16.60 -12.61
C TYR A 51 -0.79 -15.47 -11.72
N ASP A 52 -0.47 -14.32 -12.30
CA ASP A 52 -0.14 -13.12 -11.53
C ASP A 52 -1.30 -12.70 -10.62
N MET A 53 -2.53 -12.66 -11.15
CA MET A 53 -3.72 -12.36 -10.35
C MET A 53 -3.88 -13.32 -9.17
N VAL A 54 -3.74 -14.63 -9.42
CA VAL A 54 -3.83 -15.66 -8.38
C VAL A 54 -2.75 -15.47 -7.33
N TRP A 55 -1.50 -15.26 -7.73
CA TRP A 55 -0.39 -14.97 -6.81
C TRP A 55 -0.70 -13.74 -5.94
N CYS A 56 -1.09 -12.64 -6.57
CA CYS A 56 -1.41 -11.40 -5.88
C CYS A 56 -2.54 -11.59 -4.85
N LEU A 57 -3.61 -12.30 -5.22
CA LEU A 57 -4.75 -12.59 -4.34
C LEU A 57 -4.39 -13.50 -3.16
N LEU A 58 -3.42 -14.38 -3.32
CA LEU A 58 -2.97 -15.27 -2.25
C LEU A 58 -2.09 -14.56 -1.22
N VAL A 59 -1.29 -13.59 -1.67
CA VAL A 59 -0.22 -12.99 -0.84
C VAL A 59 -0.61 -11.64 -0.26
N PHE A 60 -1.19 -10.74 -1.06
CA PHE A 60 -1.32 -9.34 -0.66
C PHE A 60 -2.57 -9.02 0.17
N PRO A 61 -3.79 -9.52 -0.14
CA PRO A 61 -4.98 -9.26 0.67
C PRO A 61 -4.81 -9.58 2.16
N PRO A 62 -4.29 -10.77 2.58
CA PRO A 62 -4.19 -11.06 4.01
C PRO A 62 -3.27 -10.10 4.75
N LEU A 63 -2.17 -9.68 4.11
CA LEU A 63 -1.23 -8.72 4.69
C LEU A 63 -1.81 -7.31 4.75
N GLY A 64 -2.54 -6.88 3.71
CA GLY A 64 -3.25 -5.60 3.68
C GLY A 64 -4.31 -5.55 4.78
N PHE A 65 -5.15 -6.58 4.88
CA PHE A 65 -6.16 -6.69 5.94
C PHE A 65 -5.55 -6.78 7.33
N TYR A 66 -4.38 -7.41 7.48
CA TYR A 66 -3.67 -7.44 8.75
C TYR A 66 -3.22 -6.03 9.17
N CYS A 67 -2.69 -5.23 8.24
CA CYS A 67 -2.33 -3.84 8.51
C CYS A 67 -3.54 -3.00 8.95
N LEU A 68 -4.68 -3.16 8.28
CA LEU A 68 -5.94 -2.49 8.65
C LEU A 68 -6.48 -2.98 10.00
N TYR A 69 -6.44 -4.30 10.25
CA TYR A 69 -6.84 -4.90 11.52
C TYR A 69 -5.99 -4.36 12.67
N TRP A 70 -4.67 -4.39 12.53
CA TRP A 70 -3.74 -3.89 13.53
C TRP A 70 -4.03 -2.41 13.83
N TRP A 71 -4.16 -1.59 12.79
CA TRP A 71 -4.50 -0.19 12.93
C TRP A 71 -5.82 0.04 13.67
N SER A 72 -6.86 -0.76 13.37
CA SER A 72 -8.18 -0.62 13.99
C SER A 72 -8.19 -0.82 15.51
N LYS A 73 -7.09 -1.35 16.09
CA LYS A 73 -6.91 -1.53 17.54
C LYS A 73 -6.42 -0.28 18.25
N HIS A 74 -6.19 0.81 17.53
CA HIS A 74 -5.65 2.06 18.07
C HIS A 74 -6.65 3.21 17.86
N PRO A 75 -7.64 3.39 18.77
CA PRO A 75 -8.65 4.45 18.66
C PRO A 75 -8.07 5.86 18.49
N GLU A 76 -6.90 6.10 19.08
CA GLU A 76 -6.15 7.36 19.00
C GLU A 76 -5.65 7.67 17.58
N TRP A 77 -5.47 6.65 16.73
CA TRP A 77 -5.08 6.82 15.33
C TRP A 77 -6.28 6.88 14.38
N LEU A 78 -7.44 6.39 14.83
CA LEU A 78 -8.69 6.45 14.06
C LEU A 78 -9.35 7.83 14.13
N ALA A 79 -9.04 8.62 15.16
CA ALA A 79 -9.56 9.98 15.29
C ALA A 79 -8.98 10.90 14.20
N PRO A 80 -9.78 11.85 13.69
CA PRO A 80 -9.25 12.93 12.87
C PRO A 80 -8.11 13.65 13.60
N ARG A 81 -7.07 14.06 12.87
CA ARG A 81 -5.88 14.67 13.46
C ARG A 81 -6.24 15.86 14.36
N GLY A 82 -5.76 15.84 15.61
CA GLY A 82 -6.02 16.88 16.60
C GLY A 82 -7.41 16.83 17.24
N ARG A 83 -8.23 15.81 16.97
CA ARG A 83 -9.61 15.68 17.47
C ARG A 83 -9.89 14.41 18.27
N TYR A 84 -8.83 13.78 18.79
CA TYR A 84 -8.99 12.63 19.68
C TYR A 84 -9.58 13.09 21.02
N SER A 85 -10.56 12.33 21.51
CA SER A 85 -11.18 12.53 22.82
C SER A 85 -11.35 11.16 23.49
N PRO A 86 -10.88 10.98 24.74
CA PRO A 86 -11.06 9.74 25.48
C PRO A 86 -12.54 9.34 25.58
N GLY A 87 -12.83 8.04 25.43
CA GLY A 87 -14.20 7.51 25.52
C GLY A 87 -15.04 7.65 24.25
N VAL A 88 -14.63 8.45 23.27
CA VAL A 88 -15.28 8.51 21.96
C VAL A 88 -14.89 7.29 21.13
N LYS A 89 -15.88 6.63 20.53
CA LYS A 89 -15.66 5.53 19.59
C LYS A 89 -15.39 6.08 18.20
N TYR A 90 -14.18 5.85 17.69
CA TYR A 90 -13.81 6.16 16.33
C TYR A 90 -13.91 4.92 15.45
N SER A 91 -14.42 5.10 14.24
CA SER A 91 -14.52 4.04 13.23
C SER A 91 -13.46 4.26 12.15
N MET A 92 -12.84 3.17 11.69
CA MET A 92 -11.97 3.18 10.51
C MET A 92 -12.75 3.58 9.25
N VAL A 93 -14.03 3.24 9.18
CA VAL A 93 -14.93 3.63 8.10
C VAL A 93 -15.85 4.73 8.61
N SER A 94 -15.58 5.95 8.18
CA SER A 94 -16.33 7.16 8.52
C SER A 94 -16.48 8.07 7.29
N PRO A 95 -17.41 9.04 7.30
CA PRO A 95 -17.49 10.04 6.23
C PRO A 95 -16.15 10.76 5.99
N TYR A 96 -15.43 11.08 7.06
CA TYR A 96 -14.11 11.71 6.99
C TYR A 96 -13.09 10.86 6.19
N THR A 97 -12.97 9.58 6.51
CA THR A 97 -12.04 8.67 5.83
C THR A 97 -12.48 8.34 4.41
N ILE A 98 -13.78 8.24 4.14
CA ILE A 98 -14.33 7.96 2.80
C ILE A 98 -14.10 9.15 1.87
N VAL A 99 -14.41 10.37 2.33
CA VAL A 99 -14.16 11.60 1.57
C VAL A 99 -12.67 11.78 1.32
N ALA A 100 -11.82 11.57 2.34
CA ALA A 100 -10.37 11.60 2.16
C ALA A 100 -9.92 10.58 1.12
N ALA A 101 -10.40 9.32 1.18
CA ALA A 101 -10.05 8.31 0.21
C ALA A 101 -10.48 8.67 -1.22
N ALA A 102 -11.67 9.23 -1.40
CA ALA A 102 -12.15 9.70 -2.70
C ALA A 102 -11.30 10.85 -3.26
N VAL A 103 -10.96 11.84 -2.43
CA VAL A 103 -10.11 12.98 -2.82
C VAL A 103 -8.71 12.49 -3.20
N PHE A 104 -8.09 11.64 -2.38
CA PHE A 104 -6.75 11.11 -2.67
C PHE A 104 -6.75 10.14 -3.86
N ALA A 105 -7.83 9.39 -4.09
CA ALA A 105 -7.97 8.59 -5.29
C ALA A 105 -7.98 9.48 -6.54
N ALA A 106 -8.80 10.55 -6.55
CA ALA A 106 -8.85 11.50 -7.65
C ALA A 106 -7.49 12.18 -7.89
N LEU A 107 -6.81 12.61 -6.82
CA LEU A 107 -5.45 13.15 -6.90
C LEU A 107 -4.46 12.13 -7.46
N GLY A 108 -4.55 10.86 -7.07
CA GLY A 108 -3.66 9.81 -7.58
C GLY A 108 -3.91 9.46 -9.04
N VAL A 109 -5.16 9.51 -9.50
CA VAL A 109 -5.49 9.38 -10.94
C VAL A 109 -4.89 10.56 -11.72
N ALA A 110 -5.09 11.79 -11.24
CA ALA A 110 -4.54 13.00 -11.86
C ALA A 110 -3.01 13.02 -11.85
N ALA A 111 -2.38 12.60 -10.75
CA ALA A 111 -0.92 12.46 -10.66
C ALA A 111 -0.41 11.39 -11.64
N GLY A 112 -1.20 10.36 -11.91
CA GLY A 112 -0.88 9.30 -12.87
C GLY A 112 -0.92 9.71 -14.34
N THR A 113 -1.49 10.86 -14.69
CA THR A 113 -1.48 11.37 -16.08
C THR A 113 -0.18 12.06 -16.45
N THR A 114 0.65 12.42 -15.46
CA THR A 114 1.87 13.21 -15.65
C THR A 114 3.06 12.54 -14.99
N THR A 115 3.91 11.87 -15.77
CA THR A 115 5.27 11.56 -15.30
C THR A 115 6.11 12.83 -15.44
N PHE A 116 6.11 13.70 -14.43
CA PHE A 116 6.88 14.93 -14.46
C PHE A 116 8.36 14.64 -14.17
N ALA A 117 9.24 14.82 -15.15
CA ALA A 117 10.70 14.72 -14.98
C ALA A 117 11.19 13.40 -14.34
N GLY A 118 10.50 12.28 -14.59
CA GLY A 118 10.84 10.97 -14.00
C GLY A 118 10.38 10.78 -12.55
N LEU A 119 9.65 11.73 -11.96
CA LEU A 119 9.03 11.57 -10.64
C LEU A 119 7.73 10.79 -10.75
N ASP A 120 7.56 9.82 -9.86
CA ASP A 120 6.28 9.15 -9.66
C ASP A 120 5.40 9.98 -8.71
N LEU A 121 4.65 10.92 -9.27
CA LEU A 121 3.78 11.81 -8.50
C LEU A 121 2.67 11.05 -7.75
N ALA A 122 2.29 9.84 -8.17
CA ALA A 122 1.33 9.04 -7.42
C ALA A 122 1.89 8.63 -6.06
N MET A 123 3.18 8.29 -5.99
CA MET A 123 3.85 7.96 -4.72
C MET A 123 3.87 9.13 -3.73
N LEU A 124 3.96 10.38 -4.22
CA LEU A 124 3.80 11.58 -3.39
C LEU A 124 2.40 11.61 -2.77
N VAL A 125 1.37 11.43 -3.59
CA VAL A 125 -0.05 11.43 -3.15
C VAL A 125 -0.28 10.34 -2.11
N TRP A 126 0.26 9.14 -2.32
CA TRP A 126 0.12 8.03 -1.38
C TRP A 126 0.85 8.26 -0.06
N ALA A 127 2.08 8.78 -0.11
CA ALA A 127 2.81 9.16 1.09
C ALA A 127 2.03 10.19 1.92
N MET A 128 1.45 11.19 1.27
CA MET A 128 0.58 12.17 1.94
C MET A 128 -0.66 11.51 2.53
N ALA A 129 -1.37 10.66 1.78
CA ALA A 129 -2.58 9.99 2.24
C ALA A 129 -2.33 9.16 3.51
N MET A 130 -1.26 8.37 3.50
CA MET A 130 -0.85 7.52 4.62
C MET A 130 -0.45 8.32 5.85
N VAL A 131 0.34 9.38 5.67
CA VAL A 131 0.80 10.22 6.78
C VAL A 131 -0.37 10.99 7.40
N LEU A 132 -1.28 11.52 6.58
CA LEU A 132 -2.37 12.36 7.06
C LEU A 132 -3.52 11.54 7.68
N PHE A 133 -3.95 10.48 6.99
CA PHE A 133 -5.20 9.78 7.27
C PHE A 133 -5.03 8.29 7.59
N GLY A 134 -3.82 7.74 7.44
CA GLY A 134 -3.52 6.37 7.81
C GLY A 134 -3.75 5.32 6.71
N PRO A 135 -3.64 4.03 7.06
CA PRO A 135 -3.57 2.92 6.14
C PRO A 135 -4.90 2.64 5.47
N PHE A 136 -6.04 2.91 6.11
CA PHE A 136 -7.34 2.71 5.47
C PHE A 136 -7.52 3.65 4.27
N VAL A 137 -7.19 4.93 4.44
CA VAL A 137 -7.25 5.89 3.33
C VAL A 137 -6.19 5.56 2.28
N GLY A 138 -4.96 5.21 2.68
CA GLY A 138 -3.94 4.72 1.75
C GLY A 138 -4.40 3.51 0.93
N TYR A 139 -4.99 2.51 1.59
CA TYR A 139 -5.53 1.29 0.98
C TYR A 139 -6.64 1.61 -0.03
N VAL A 140 -7.69 2.32 0.39
CA VAL A 140 -8.85 2.58 -0.47
C VAL A 140 -8.51 3.54 -1.60
N ALA A 141 -7.77 4.62 -1.31
CA ALA A 141 -7.44 5.63 -2.31
C ALA A 141 -6.56 5.07 -3.43
N SER A 142 -5.49 4.34 -3.05
CA SER A 142 -4.58 3.73 -4.02
C SER A 142 -5.28 2.66 -4.86
N GLY A 143 -6.15 1.85 -4.26
CA GLY A 143 -6.90 0.83 -4.97
C GLY A 143 -7.85 1.41 -6.02
N ILE A 144 -8.68 2.39 -5.62
CA ILE A 144 -9.60 3.07 -6.55
C ILE A 144 -8.80 3.72 -7.68
N ALA A 145 -7.73 4.45 -7.35
CA ALA A 145 -6.90 5.09 -8.36
C ALA A 145 -6.21 4.09 -9.28
N TYR A 146 -5.77 2.94 -8.78
CA TYR A 146 -5.15 1.89 -9.59
C TYR A 146 -6.14 1.39 -10.65
N ILE A 147 -7.36 1.02 -10.24
CA ILE A 147 -8.40 0.57 -11.15
C ILE A 147 -8.72 1.65 -12.19
N LEU A 148 -8.94 2.89 -11.76
CA LEU A 148 -9.25 3.98 -12.68
C LEU A 148 -8.09 4.26 -13.65
N ARG A 149 -6.84 4.25 -13.18
CA ARG A 149 -5.67 4.43 -14.05
C ARG A 149 -5.52 3.31 -15.05
N MET A 150 -5.81 2.05 -14.68
CA MET A 150 -5.85 0.93 -15.62
C MET A 150 -6.92 1.15 -16.68
N LEU A 151 -8.16 1.45 -16.28
CA LEU A 151 -9.29 1.63 -17.19
C LEU A 151 -9.12 2.83 -18.12
N LEU A 152 -8.43 3.88 -17.67
CA LEU A 152 -8.13 5.07 -18.45
C LEU A 152 -6.86 4.94 -19.30
N GLY A 153 -6.16 3.80 -19.28
CA GLY A 153 -4.92 3.60 -20.02
C GLY A 153 -3.73 4.43 -19.52
N LEU A 154 -3.79 4.90 -18.26
CA LEU A 154 -2.74 5.69 -17.61
C LEU A 154 -1.65 4.84 -16.95
N LEU A 155 -1.77 3.51 -17.05
CA LEU A 155 -0.76 2.55 -16.62
C LEU A 155 -0.27 1.76 -17.84
N PRO A 156 1.01 1.39 -17.90
CA PRO A 156 1.60 0.69 -19.04
C PRO A 156 1.23 -0.81 -19.08
N PHE A 157 0.22 -1.24 -18.32
CA PHE A 157 -0.18 -2.63 -18.19
C PHE A 157 -1.51 -2.87 -18.90
N PRO A 158 -1.71 -4.04 -19.52
CA PRO A 158 -2.96 -4.34 -20.18
C PRO A 158 -4.09 -4.49 -19.17
N VAL A 159 -5.28 -4.01 -19.52
CA VAL A 159 -6.49 -4.24 -18.75
C VAL A 159 -6.88 -5.72 -18.89
N GLY A 160 -7.02 -6.42 -17.76
CA GLY A 160 -7.39 -7.83 -17.73
C GLY A 160 -7.39 -8.40 -16.32
N PRO A 161 -7.25 -9.74 -16.14
CA PRO A 161 -7.20 -10.38 -14.82
C PRO A 161 -6.13 -9.77 -13.89
N VAL A 162 -4.99 -9.37 -14.45
CA VAL A 162 -3.88 -8.71 -13.74
C VAL A 162 -4.35 -7.45 -13.00
N THR A 163 -5.34 -6.73 -13.51
CA THR A 163 -5.91 -5.52 -12.88
C THR A 163 -6.41 -5.82 -11.46
N VAL A 164 -7.04 -6.98 -11.24
CA VAL A 164 -7.56 -7.37 -9.93
C VAL A 164 -6.43 -7.76 -8.99
N GLY A 165 -5.43 -8.50 -9.48
CA GLY A 165 -4.25 -8.87 -8.70
C GLY A 165 -3.47 -7.64 -8.24
N HIS A 166 -3.13 -6.80 -9.20
CA HIS A 166 -2.37 -5.59 -8.96
C HIS A 166 -3.11 -4.57 -8.07
N PHE A 167 -4.44 -4.52 -8.10
CA PHE A 167 -5.21 -3.76 -7.11
C PHE A 167 -4.86 -4.17 -5.68
N PHE A 168 -4.83 -5.47 -5.37
CA PHE A 168 -4.50 -5.93 -4.02
C PHE A 168 -3.03 -5.73 -3.66
N TRP A 169 -2.13 -5.86 -4.64
CA TRP A 169 -0.72 -5.49 -4.48
C TRP A 169 -0.55 -4.01 -4.10
N GLU A 170 -1.18 -3.11 -4.85
CA GLU A 170 -1.10 -1.67 -4.63
C GLU A 170 -1.69 -1.30 -3.26
N THR A 171 -2.91 -1.78 -2.97
CA THR A 171 -3.59 -1.47 -1.71
C THR A 171 -2.87 -2.01 -0.47
N PHE A 172 -2.28 -3.21 -0.54
CA PHE A 172 -1.43 -3.74 0.52
C PHE A 172 -0.23 -2.82 0.78
N THR A 173 0.48 -2.42 -0.27
CA THR A 173 1.71 -1.60 -0.16
C THR A 173 1.45 -0.34 0.65
N PHE A 174 0.33 0.35 0.40
CA PHE A 174 0.00 1.59 1.08
C PHE A 174 -0.74 1.39 2.41
N ALA A 175 -1.40 0.25 2.62
CA ALA A 175 -1.80 -0.13 3.98
C ALA A 175 -0.59 -0.40 4.87
N PHE A 176 0.43 -1.10 4.37
CA PHE A 176 1.68 -1.31 5.08
C PHE A 176 2.37 0.02 5.39
N GLY A 177 2.53 0.90 4.40
CA GLY A 177 3.17 2.19 4.60
C GLY A 177 2.46 3.04 5.66
N GLY A 178 1.13 3.10 5.64
CA GLY A 178 0.34 3.80 6.65
C GLY A 178 0.50 3.20 8.05
N ALA A 179 0.36 1.88 8.17
CA ALA A 179 0.51 1.19 9.45
C ALA A 179 1.93 1.36 10.03
N PHE A 180 2.95 1.19 9.19
CA PHE A 180 4.34 1.33 9.61
C PHE A 180 4.70 2.76 10.00
N TYR A 181 4.16 3.77 9.29
CA TYR A 181 4.35 5.17 9.65
C TYR A 181 3.82 5.45 11.07
N PHE A 182 2.62 4.98 11.41
CA PHE A 182 2.08 5.22 12.76
C PHE A 182 2.78 4.39 13.82
N TRP A 183 3.18 3.16 13.53
CA TRP A 183 3.97 2.35 14.44
C TRP A 183 5.32 3.01 14.79
N LEU A 184 6.02 3.52 13.76
CA LEU A 184 7.38 4.01 13.90
C LEU A 184 7.45 5.47 14.37
N ILE A 185 6.65 6.35 13.76
CA ILE A 185 6.77 7.80 13.89
C ILE A 185 5.67 8.35 14.81
N GLU A 186 4.40 8.03 14.56
CA GLU A 186 3.30 8.63 15.33
C GLU A 186 3.29 8.12 16.78
N ARG A 187 3.31 6.80 16.99
CA ARG A 187 3.27 6.14 18.31
C ARG A 187 4.31 6.68 19.28
N THR A 188 5.48 7.00 18.75
CA THR A 188 6.66 7.35 19.52
C THR A 188 6.84 8.85 19.70
N GLY A 189 6.09 9.67 18.96
CA GLY A 189 6.17 11.13 18.97
C GLY A 189 7.49 11.74 18.45
N LYS A 190 8.57 10.94 18.29
CA LYS A 190 9.87 11.46 17.84
C LYS A 190 9.93 11.51 16.32
N ARG A 191 9.85 12.72 15.80
CA ARG A 191 10.00 13.06 14.38
C ARG A 191 11.45 13.43 14.11
N ASN A 192 12.24 12.47 13.64
CA ASN A 192 13.62 12.71 13.27
C ASN A 192 13.93 12.10 11.90
N ILE A 193 15.00 12.59 11.29
CA ILE A 193 15.41 12.20 9.94
C ILE A 193 15.67 10.69 9.83
N GLN A 194 16.21 10.06 10.88
CA GLN A 194 16.50 8.63 10.88
C GLN A 194 15.22 7.80 10.68
N ARG A 195 14.15 8.12 11.41
CA ARG A 195 12.87 7.40 11.26
C ARG A 195 12.17 7.68 9.95
N TRP A 196 12.31 8.90 9.43
CA TRP A 196 11.84 9.22 8.08
C TRP A 196 12.56 8.37 7.04
N VAL A 197 13.88 8.28 7.12
CA VAL A 197 14.69 7.42 6.24
C VAL A 197 14.28 5.96 6.40
N THR A 198 14.16 5.43 7.63
CA THR A 198 13.71 4.06 7.88
C THR A 198 12.33 3.79 7.26
N TRP A 199 11.39 4.71 7.41
CA TRP A 199 10.06 4.57 6.84
C TRP A 199 10.07 4.59 5.31
N VAL A 200 10.75 5.57 4.70
CA VAL A 200 10.86 5.69 3.23
C VAL A 200 11.53 4.47 2.63
N VAL A 201 12.62 3.99 3.23
CA VAL A 201 13.33 2.77 2.80
C VAL A 201 12.41 1.56 2.92
N ALA A 202 11.79 1.34 4.08
CA ALA A 202 10.91 0.19 4.28
C ALA A 202 9.73 0.18 3.30
N LEU A 203 9.06 1.31 3.12
CA LEU A 203 7.96 1.44 2.16
C LEU A 203 8.43 1.15 0.73
N ASN A 204 9.57 1.71 0.29
CA ASN A 204 10.05 1.51 -1.07
C ASN A 204 10.61 0.11 -1.30
N LEU A 205 11.15 -0.55 -0.27
CA LEU A 205 11.51 -1.97 -0.33
C LEU A 205 10.26 -2.84 -0.43
N VAL A 206 9.23 -2.61 0.39
CA VAL A 206 7.96 -3.36 0.29
C VAL A 206 7.30 -3.11 -1.05
N HIS A 207 7.19 -1.86 -1.49
CA HIS A 207 6.64 -1.53 -2.80
C HIS A 207 7.46 -2.16 -3.94
N GLY A 208 8.79 -2.11 -3.83
CA GLY A 208 9.74 -2.71 -4.76
C GLY A 208 9.60 -4.22 -4.85
N PHE A 209 9.79 -4.94 -3.75
CA PHE A 209 9.70 -6.41 -3.74
C PHE A 209 8.31 -6.93 -4.05
N SER A 210 7.26 -6.26 -3.58
CA SER A 210 5.89 -6.67 -3.90
C SER A 210 5.61 -6.53 -5.39
N PHE A 211 6.04 -5.42 -6.00
CA PHE A 211 6.01 -5.23 -7.46
C PHE A 211 6.80 -6.33 -8.17
N LEU A 212 8.05 -6.56 -7.79
CA LEU A 212 8.88 -7.58 -8.42
C LEU A 212 8.27 -8.98 -8.36
N SER A 213 7.64 -9.33 -7.24
CA SER A 213 7.02 -10.64 -7.06
C SER A 213 5.80 -10.84 -7.96
N ALA A 214 5.00 -9.80 -8.19
CA ALA A 214 3.86 -9.83 -9.12
C ALA A 214 4.35 -9.99 -10.56
N PHE A 215 5.30 -9.12 -10.97
CA PHE A 215 5.79 -9.08 -12.34
C PHE A 215 6.57 -10.34 -12.78
N PHE A 216 7.05 -11.13 -11.82
CA PHE A 216 7.69 -12.42 -12.11
C PHE A 216 6.72 -13.42 -12.76
N TRP A 217 5.42 -13.32 -12.46
CA TRP A 217 4.38 -14.13 -13.11
C TRP A 217 3.96 -13.55 -14.46
N ALA A 218 4.03 -12.24 -14.60
CA ALA A 218 3.63 -11.51 -15.80
C ALA A 218 4.65 -11.59 -16.96
N MET A 219 5.92 -11.94 -16.69
CA MET A 219 7.01 -11.86 -17.66
C MET A 219 7.89 -13.13 -17.67
N PRO A 220 8.33 -13.63 -18.85
CA PRO A 220 9.41 -14.61 -18.92
C PRO A 220 10.75 -13.98 -18.49
N ALA A 221 11.77 -14.80 -18.16
CA ALA A 221 13.02 -14.31 -17.57
C ALA A 221 13.78 -13.29 -18.44
N ASP A 222 13.77 -13.50 -19.75
CA ASP A 222 14.38 -12.63 -20.75
C ASP A 222 13.75 -11.23 -20.80
N ALA A 223 12.47 -11.10 -20.50
CA ALA A 223 11.78 -9.81 -20.35
C ALA A 223 11.86 -9.27 -18.91
N TYR A 224 11.79 -10.15 -17.91
CA TYR A 224 11.73 -9.79 -16.50
C TYR A 224 13.03 -9.13 -16.01
N ILE A 225 14.20 -9.66 -16.39
CA ILE A 225 15.49 -9.15 -15.91
C ILE A 225 15.75 -7.72 -16.42
N PRO A 226 15.61 -7.40 -17.72
CA PRO A 226 15.72 -6.02 -18.19
C PRO A 226 14.70 -5.07 -17.55
N PHE A 227 13.44 -5.54 -17.38
CA PHE A 227 12.41 -4.76 -16.70
C PHE A 227 12.78 -4.47 -15.24
N PHE A 228 13.31 -5.46 -14.52
CA PHE A 228 13.84 -5.29 -13.17
C PHE A 228 14.90 -4.17 -13.14
N ILE A 229 15.90 -4.24 -14.03
CA ILE A 229 16.99 -3.26 -14.07
C ILE A 229 16.42 -1.86 -14.36
N TRP A 230 15.56 -1.74 -15.37
CA TRP A 230 14.91 -0.47 -15.71
C TRP A 230 14.08 0.08 -14.56
N ALA A 231 13.29 -0.76 -13.89
CA ALA A 231 12.45 -0.33 -12.78
C ALA A 231 13.31 0.23 -11.63
N TRP A 232 14.40 -0.45 -11.25
CA TRP A 232 15.25 -0.03 -10.13
C TRP A 232 16.18 1.13 -10.44
N THR A 233 16.60 1.30 -11.69
CA THR A 233 17.53 2.38 -12.08
C THR A 233 16.82 3.61 -12.63
N GLY A 234 15.67 3.45 -13.28
CA GLY A 234 14.91 4.54 -13.90
C GLY A 234 13.73 5.01 -13.04
N TYR A 235 12.79 4.12 -12.72
CA TYR A 235 11.51 4.47 -12.09
C TYR A 235 11.60 4.65 -10.57
N ARG A 236 12.29 3.74 -9.87
CA ARG A 236 12.35 3.71 -8.39
C ARG A 236 13.01 4.94 -7.76
N PRO A 237 14.08 5.54 -8.30
CA PRO A 237 14.64 6.77 -7.74
C PRO A 237 13.61 7.89 -7.68
N GLY A 238 12.82 8.07 -8.75
CA GLY A 238 11.74 9.05 -8.79
C GLY A 238 10.64 8.79 -7.76
N ALA A 239 10.26 7.51 -7.57
CA ALA A 239 9.31 7.10 -6.54
C ALA A 239 9.80 7.40 -5.13
N VAL A 240 11.09 7.15 -4.83
CA VAL A 240 11.69 7.48 -3.52
C VAL A 240 11.65 8.98 -3.27
N ILE A 241 12.07 9.79 -4.25
CA ILE A 241 12.06 11.26 -4.13
C ILE A 241 10.63 11.76 -3.90
N ALA A 242 9.66 11.30 -4.69
CA ALA A 242 8.25 11.65 -4.54
C ALA A 242 7.69 11.26 -3.16
N THR A 243 8.07 10.07 -2.66
CA THR A 243 7.69 9.60 -1.31
C THR A 243 8.22 10.55 -0.24
N VAL A 244 9.49 10.96 -0.33
CA VAL A 244 10.12 11.90 0.62
C VAL A 244 9.37 13.24 0.63
N ILE A 245 9.05 13.78 -0.55
CA ILE A 245 8.28 15.03 -0.67
C ILE A 245 6.90 14.87 -0.02
N GLY A 246 6.19 13.79 -0.33
CA GLY A 246 4.86 13.53 0.25
C GLY A 246 4.89 13.36 1.76
N LEU A 247 5.94 12.73 2.31
CA LEU A 247 6.17 12.64 3.75
C LEU A 247 6.37 14.03 4.38
N ILE A 248 7.22 14.87 3.78
CA ILE A 248 7.51 16.23 4.27
C ILE A 248 6.22 17.06 4.29
N ILE A 249 5.46 17.05 3.19
CA ILE A 249 4.19 17.79 3.09
C ILE A 249 3.18 17.28 4.14
N GLY A 250 3.01 15.96 4.22
CA GLY A 250 2.11 15.34 5.20
C GLY A 250 2.48 15.73 6.63
N GLU A 251 3.75 15.62 7.00
CA GLU A 251 4.24 15.98 8.33
C GLU A 251 4.09 17.47 8.67
N ALA A 252 4.32 18.34 7.68
CA ALA A 252 4.13 19.79 7.83
C ALA A 252 2.67 20.13 8.12
N ILE A 253 1.73 19.51 7.39
CA ILE A 253 0.29 19.68 7.62
C ILE A 253 -0.09 19.12 8.99
N VAL A 254 0.37 17.92 9.37
CA VAL A 254 0.09 17.36 10.70
C VAL A 254 0.61 18.28 11.81
N LYS A 255 1.81 18.85 11.65
CA LYS A 255 2.38 19.81 12.60
C LYS A 255 1.48 21.05 12.71
N ALA A 256 1.06 21.63 11.58
CA ALA A 256 0.18 22.79 11.57
C ALA A 256 -1.18 22.52 12.26
N ILE A 257 -1.76 21.34 12.05
CA ILE A 257 -3.00 20.93 12.73
C ILE A 257 -2.78 20.84 14.25
N LYS A 258 -1.71 20.16 14.69
CA LYS A 258 -1.41 19.99 16.12
C LYS A 258 -1.09 21.33 16.82
N THR A 259 -0.50 22.29 16.12
CA THR A 259 -0.28 23.65 16.65
C THR A 259 -1.61 24.41 16.85
N ARG A 260 -2.59 24.21 15.96
CA ARG A 260 -3.90 24.90 16.05
C ARG A 260 -4.87 24.22 17.02
N TYR A 261 -4.77 22.91 17.18
CA TYR A 261 -5.62 22.10 18.05
C TYR A 261 -4.73 21.27 18.99
N PRO A 262 -4.10 21.89 20.00
CA PRO A 262 -3.32 21.16 20.98
C PRO A 262 -4.25 20.17 21.70
N THR A 263 -3.98 18.89 21.55
CA THR A 263 -4.66 17.85 22.33
C THR A 263 -4.33 18.08 23.80
N VAL A 264 -5.35 18.33 24.62
CA VAL A 264 -5.19 18.38 26.08
C VAL A 264 -4.80 16.96 26.51
N GLY A 265 -3.56 16.82 26.99
CA GLY A 265 -3.00 15.56 27.48
C GLY A 265 -3.65 15.10 28.77
#